data_AF-A0A395RR65-F1
#
_entry.id   AF-A0A395RR65-F1
#
_cell.length_a   1.000
_cell.length_b   1.000
_cell.length_c   1.000
_cell.angle_alpha   90.00
_cell.angle_beta   90.00
_cell.angle_gamma   90.00
#
_symmetry.space_group_name_H-M   'P 1'
#
loop_
_entity.id
_entity.type
_entity.pdbx_description
1 polymer ?
#
loop_
_entity_poly.entity_id
_entity_poly.type
_entity_poly.pdbx_seq_one_letter_code
_entity_poly.pdbx_strand_id
1 'polypeptide(L)'
;MSGGKYKRETGWPFAAAMLTLVSVVELAAISIVAYLYDHDDQFTIPGWHLDTSFYLSTVGAIICLLSAVGIAFSAYLLPPEEGYDFLSDPLDA
;
A
#
# COMPACT_ATOMS: atom_id res chain seq x y z
N MET A 1 17.55 -11.12 -4.22
CA MET A 1 17.40 -9.64 -4.22
C MET A 1 16.37 -9.24 -3.17
N SER A 2 16.65 -9.43 -1.88
CA SER A 2 15.73 -9.09 -0.77
C SER A 2 16.38 -8.05 0.13
N GLY A 3 15.64 -7.00 0.49
CA GLY A 3 15.88 -6.12 1.65
C GLY A 3 17.29 -5.60 1.85
N GLY A 4 17.70 -4.58 1.09
CA GLY A 4 18.94 -3.84 1.35
C GLY A 4 18.67 -2.47 1.96
N LYS A 5 19.57 -2.01 2.85
CA LYS A 5 19.58 -0.67 3.48
C LYS A 5 19.18 0.46 2.54
N TYR A 6 19.75 0.50 1.33
CA TYR A 6 19.46 1.53 0.34
C TYR A 6 17.97 1.61 -0.01
N LYS A 7 17.30 0.47 -0.21
CA LYS A 7 15.86 0.44 -0.49
C LYS A 7 15.04 0.91 0.70
N ARG A 8 15.41 0.56 1.93
CA ARG A 8 14.71 0.97 3.16
C ARG A 8 14.82 2.47 3.42
N GLU A 9 16.00 3.05 3.18
CA GLU A 9 16.29 4.46 3.48
C GLU A 9 15.85 5.43 2.37
N THR A 10 15.86 5.01 1.09
CA THR A 10 15.56 5.91 -0.04
C THR A 10 14.30 5.54 -0.83
N GLY A 11 14.03 4.25 -1.05
CA GLY A 11 12.94 3.82 -1.94
C GLY A 11 11.62 3.52 -1.23
N TRP A 12 11.68 2.93 -0.05
CA TRP A 12 10.53 2.45 0.71
C TRP A 12 9.61 3.57 1.22
N PRO A 13 10.10 4.75 1.62
CA PRO A 13 9.22 5.87 1.98
C PRO A 13 8.31 6.29 0.81
N PHE A 14 8.86 6.37 -0.41
CA PHE A 14 8.08 6.71 -1.59
C PHE A 14 7.04 5.64 -1.93
N ALA A 15 7.43 4.36 -1.88
CA ALA A 15 6.52 3.24 -2.10
C ALA A 15 5.39 3.20 -1.06
N ALA A 16 5.70 3.38 0.24
CA ALA A 16 4.71 3.43 1.30
C ALA A 16 3.73 4.61 1.13
N ALA A 17 4.23 5.79 0.73
CA ALA A 17 3.40 6.95 0.43
C ALA A 17 2.44 6.69 -0.74
N MET A 18 2.92 6.11 -1.84
CA MET A 18 2.06 5.76 -2.98
C MET A 18 1.01 4.72 -2.63
N LEU A 19 1.38 3.66 -1.89
CA LEU A 19 0.42 2.62 -1.45
C LEU A 19 -0.66 3.21 -0.53
N THR A 20 -0.28 4.14 0.35
CA THR A 20 -1.23 4.85 1.21
C THR A 20 -2.19 5.70 0.37
N LEU A 21 -1.67 6.46 -0.60
CA LEU A 21 -2.49 7.28 -1.49
C LEU A 21 -3.48 6.43 -2.28
N VAL A 22 -3.03 5.33 -2.88
CA VAL A 22 -3.89 4.39 -3.61
C VAL A 22 -5.01 3.86 -2.71
N SER A 23 -4.66 3.39 -1.51
CA SER A 23 -5.65 2.88 -0.55
C SER A 23 -6.69 3.94 -0.16
N VAL A 24 -6.27 5.19 0.10
CA VAL A 24 -7.19 6.29 0.43
C VAL A 24 -8.16 6.58 -0.71
N VAL A 25 -7.67 6.65 -1.94
CA VAL A 25 -8.51 6.91 -3.12
C VAL A 25 -9.49 5.76 -3.36
N GLU A 26 -9.04 4.51 -3.25
CA GLU A 26 -9.90 3.34 -3.39
C GLU A 26 -10.98 3.31 -2.29
N LEU A 27 -10.61 3.51 -1.02
CA LEU A 27 -11.56 3.54 0.09
C LEU A 27 -12.58 4.68 -0.03
N ALA A 28 -12.17 5.83 -0.57
CA ALA A 28 -13.09 6.92 -0.88
C ALA A 28 -14.08 6.55 -1.99
N ALA A 29 -13.63 5.89 -3.05
CA ALA A 29 -14.53 5.41 -4.11
C ALA A 29 -15.50 4.33 -3.60
N ILE A 30 -14.98 3.37 -2.82
CA ILE A 30 -15.77 2.31 -2.19
C ILE A 30 -16.83 2.89 -1.25
N SER A 31 -16.48 3.88 -0.43
CA SER A 31 -17.42 4.51 0.50
C SER A 31 -18.53 5.27 -0.21
N ILE A 32 -18.23 5.95 -1.33
CA ILE A 32 -19.24 6.60 -2.17
C ILE A 32 -20.20 5.55 -2.75
N VAL A 33 -19.68 4.46 -3.32
CA VAL A 33 -20.53 3.39 -3.89
C VAL A 33 -21.41 2.75 -2.82
N ALA A 34 -20.86 2.44 -1.64
CA ALA A 34 -21.62 1.90 -0.51
C ALA A 34 -22.72 2.86 -0.06
N TYR A 35 -22.39 4.15 0.08
CA TYR A 35 -23.35 5.16 0.49
C TYR A 35 -24.51 5.28 -0.50
N LEU A 36 -24.22 5.36 -1.81
CA LEU A 36 -25.25 5.42 -2.84
C LEU A 36 -26.11 4.17 -2.87
N TYR A 37 -25.50 2.99 -2.75
CA TYR A 37 -26.23 1.72 -2.72
C TYR A 37 -27.24 1.66 -1.56
N ASP A 38 -26.88 2.18 -0.39
CA ASP A 38 -27.75 2.15 0.80
C ASP A 38 -28.79 3.29 0.86
N HIS A 39 -28.58 4.40 0.15
CA HIS A 39 -29.38 5.63 0.31
C HIS A 39 -30.10 6.11 -0.95
N ASP A 40 -29.83 5.53 -2.12
CA ASP A 40 -30.50 5.90 -3.37
C ASP A 40 -31.52 4.83 -3.77
N ASP A 41 -32.77 5.26 -3.91
CA ASP A 41 -33.91 4.40 -4.29
C ASP A 41 -33.66 3.67 -5.62
N GLN A 42 -32.80 4.19 -6.51
CA GLN A 42 -32.43 3.53 -7.75
C GLN A 42 -31.81 2.14 -7.53
N PHE A 43 -31.19 1.89 -6.37
CA PHE A 43 -30.57 0.60 -6.04
C PHE A 43 -31.45 -0.33 -5.19
N THR A 44 -32.66 0.11 -4.80
CA THR A 44 -33.59 -0.68 -3.96
C THR A 44 -34.37 -1.75 -4.73
N ILE A 45 -33.67 -2.49 -5.60
CA ILE A 45 -34.25 -3.57 -6.40
C ILE A 45 -34.17 -4.89 -5.61
N PRO A 46 -35.28 -5.63 -5.43
CA PRO A 46 -35.26 -6.90 -4.70
C PRO A 46 -34.23 -7.89 -5.25
N GLY A 47 -33.32 -8.35 -4.37
CA GLY A 47 -32.28 -9.32 -4.70
C GLY A 47 -30.98 -8.72 -5.28
N TRP A 48 -30.93 -7.42 -5.55
CA TRP A 48 -29.67 -6.76 -5.88
C TRP A 48 -28.76 -6.70 -4.66
N HIS A 49 -27.46 -6.79 -4.94
CA HIS A 49 -26.38 -6.68 -3.97
C HIS A 49 -25.12 -6.26 -4.70
N LEU A 50 -24.19 -5.66 -3.96
CA LEU A 50 -22.86 -5.37 -4.46
C LEU A 50 -22.16 -6.69 -4.79
N ASP A 51 -21.64 -6.78 -6.01
CA ASP A 51 -21.03 -8.00 -6.53
C ASP A 51 -19.57 -8.16 -6.06
N THR A 52 -18.98 -9.31 -6.38
CA THR A 52 -17.62 -9.74 -6.07
C THR A 52 -16.55 -8.66 -6.29
N SER A 53 -16.69 -7.83 -7.32
CA SER A 53 -15.76 -6.74 -7.62
C SER A 53 -15.65 -5.70 -6.49
N PHE A 54 -16.75 -5.39 -5.80
CA PHE A 54 -16.77 -4.49 -4.66
C PHE A 54 -16.00 -5.05 -3.46
N TYR A 55 -16.14 -6.35 -3.20
CA TYR A 55 -15.40 -7.03 -2.15
C TYR A 55 -13.91 -7.12 -2.49
N LEU A 56 -13.58 -7.44 -3.74
CA LEU A 56 -12.19 -7.51 -4.21
C LEU A 56 -11.49 -6.15 -4.12
N SER A 57 -12.16 -5.05 -4.49
CA SER A 57 -11.58 -3.71 -4.34
C SER A 57 -11.37 -3.35 -2.88
N THR A 58 -12.32 -3.68 -2.00
CA THR A 58 -12.20 -3.43 -0.55
C THR A 58 -11.03 -4.20 0.05
N VAL A 59 -10.90 -5.49 -0.27
CA VAL A 59 -9.78 -6.32 0.19
C VAL A 59 -8.46 -5.79 -0.39
N GLY A 60 -8.42 -5.39 -1.65
CA GLY A 60 -7.25 -4.79 -2.30
C GLY A 60 -6.78 -3.50 -1.61
N ALA A 61 -7.72 -2.60 -1.30
CA ALA A 61 -7.43 -1.35 -0.61
C ALA A 61 -6.86 -1.58 0.79
N ILE A 62 -7.39 -2.57 1.51
CA ILE A 62 -6.88 -2.99 2.83
C ILE A 62 -5.47 -3.56 2.71
N ILE A 63 -5.23 -4.44 1.75
CA ILE A 63 -3.90 -5.03 1.52
C ILE A 63 -2.87 -3.93 1.19
N CYS A 64 -3.24 -2.94 0.36
CA CYS A 64 -2.38 -1.80 0.08
C CYS A 64 -2.03 -1.02 1.35
N LEU A 65 -3.03 -0.72 2.20
CA LEU A 65 -2.82 -0.01 3.45
C LEU A 65 -1.91 -0.79 4.41
N LEU A 66 -2.20 -2.08 4.61
CA LEU A 66 -1.41 -2.96 5.46
C LEU A 66 0.03 -3.09 4.96
N SER A 67 0.22 -3.13 3.65
CA SER A 67 1.55 -3.16 3.04
C SER A 67 2.31 -1.87 3.31
N ALA A 68 1.66 -0.71 3.15
CA ALA A 68 2.25 0.59 3.45
C ALA A 68 2.66 0.69 4.93
N VAL A 69 1.78 0.23 5.83
CA VAL A 69 2.05 0.15 7.27
C VAL A 69 3.24 -0.78 7.54
N GLY A 70 3.26 -1.98 6.98
CA GLY A 70 4.38 -2.92 7.14
C GLY A 70 5.72 -2.34 6.70
N ILE A 71 5.75 -1.64 5.57
CA ILE A 71 6.94 -0.95 5.06
C ILE A 71 7.35 0.17 6.03
N ALA A 72 6.42 1.01 6.47
CA ALA A 72 6.72 2.10 7.42
C ALA A 72 7.26 1.55 8.76
N PHE A 73 6.61 0.52 9.31
CA PHE A 73 7.07 -0.16 10.53
C PHE A 73 8.48 -0.73 10.37
N SER A 74 8.78 -1.34 9.22
CA SER A 74 10.12 -1.87 8.95
C SER A 74 11.20 -0.78 8.91
N ALA A 75 10.86 0.45 8.50
CA ALA A 75 11.79 1.56 8.46
C ALA A 75 12.10 2.12 9.87
N TYR A 76 11.14 2.09 10.79
CA TYR A 76 11.30 2.68 12.14
C TYR A 76 11.69 1.67 13.23
N LEU A 77 11.33 0.39 13.10
CA LEU A 77 11.58 -0.62 14.14
C LEU A 77 12.81 -1.47 13.91
N LEU A 78 13.27 -1.63 12.66
CA LEU A 78 14.46 -2.43 12.39
C LEU A 78 15.71 -1.61 12.72
N PRO A 79 16.70 -2.22 13.41
CA PRO A 79 17.95 -1.53 13.69
C PRO A 79 18.65 -1.13 12.38
N PRO A 80 19.44 -0.04 12.41
CA PRO A 80 20.25 0.35 11.26
C PRO A 80 21.20 -0.80 10.92
N GLU A 81 21.18 -1.22 9.66
CA GLU A 81 22.14 -2.20 9.16
C GLU A 81 23.49 -1.48 8.94
N GLU A 82 24.60 -2.15 9.29
CA GLU A 82 25.92 -1.72 8.86
C GLU A 82 25.94 -1.58 7.33
N GLY A 83 26.66 -0.57 6.85
CA GLY A 83 26.61 -0.16 5.44
C GLY A 83 27.11 -1.24 4.48
N TYR A 84 27.06 -0.93 3.19
CA TYR A 84 27.78 -1.74 2.21
C TYR A 84 29.28 -1.45 2.35
N ASP A 85 30.08 -2.50 2.53
CA ASP A 85 31.52 -2.40 2.35
C ASP A 85 31.80 -2.22 0.85
N PHE A 86 32.32 -1.06 0.48
CA PHE A 86 32.78 -0.80 -0.87
C PHE A 86 34.17 -1.42 -1.05
N LEU A 87 34.32 -2.27 -2.06
CA LEU A 87 35.65 -2.73 -2.48
C LEU A 87 36.40 -1.55 -3.09
N SER A 88 37.69 -1.42 -2.76
CA SER A 88 38.59 -0.45 -3.40
C SER A 88 38.70 -0.70 -4.89
N ASP A 89 38.70 0.35 -5.70
CA ASP A 89 38.87 0.25 -7.15
C ASP A 89 40.27 -0.30 -7.46
N PRO A 90 40.41 -1.36 -8.29
CA PRO A 90 41.71 -1.90 -8.69
C PRO A 90 42.65 -0.88 -9.36
N LEU A 91 42.13 0.25 -9.81
CA LEU A 91 42.90 1.33 -10.46
C LEU A 91 43.52 2.34 -9.48
N ASP A 92 43.18 2.27 -8.19
CA ASP A 92 43.70 3.17 -7.15
C ASP A 92 44.96 2.60 -6.42
N ALA A 93 45.65 1.60 -6.99
CA ALA A 93 46.80 0.90 -6.42
C ALA A 93 48.16 1.31 -7.02
#